data_AF-A0AAE3L0H2-F1
#
_entry.id   AF-A0AAE3L0H2-F1
#
_cell.length_a   1.000
_cell.length_b   1.000
_cell.length_c   1.000
_cell.angle_alpha   90.00
_cell.angle_beta   90.00
_cell.angle_gamma   90.00
#
_symmetry.space_group_name_H-M   'P 1'
#
loop_
_entity.id
_entity.type
_entity.pdbx_description
1 polymer ?
#
loop_
_entity_poly.entity_id
_entity_poly.type
_entity_poly.pdbx_seq_one_letter_code
_entity_poly.pdbx_strand_id
1 'polypeptide(L)'
;MVQLADIERIAPGVANLSPEEHEALQRFTLLWTLFEAQMLGSNASVRKISEKVENAEPEIIRGGWFAEHLDYFSNRYVDGGNTNQRFENLHLRNNDNPDLVRMVLTGENVDSASQLIGCLIIVYRFRNNFFHGVKWAYDLHDQFENFTHSACLLRKFLERVPNGI
;
A
#
# COMPACT_ATOMS: atom_id res chain seq x y z
N MET A 1 -21.81 20.40 -6.70
CA MET A 1 -20.84 19.90 -5.71
C MET A 1 -21.37 18.54 -5.27
N VAL A 2 -20.60 17.47 -5.46
CA VAL A 2 -20.99 16.13 -4.97
C VAL A 2 -20.84 16.16 -3.45
N GLN A 3 -21.90 15.88 -2.70
CA GLN A 3 -21.86 15.82 -1.25
C GLN A 3 -21.52 14.41 -0.78
N LEU A 4 -21.01 14.26 0.45
CA LEU A 4 -20.72 12.93 1.02
C LEU A 4 -21.97 12.04 1.02
N ALA A 5 -23.14 12.62 1.33
CA ALA A 5 -24.44 11.96 1.26
C ALA A 5 -24.78 11.35 -0.12
N ASP A 6 -24.26 11.93 -1.21
CA ASP A 6 -24.46 11.36 -2.55
C ASP A 6 -23.67 10.05 -2.73
N ILE A 7 -22.48 9.96 -2.11
CA ILE A 7 -21.63 8.77 -2.11
C ILE A 7 -22.21 7.70 -1.19
N GLU A 8 -22.68 8.07 0.00
CA GLU A 8 -23.32 7.17 0.96
C GLU A 8 -24.51 6.42 0.36
N ARG A 9 -25.30 7.08 -0.50
CA ARG A 9 -26.44 6.44 -1.18
C ARG A 9 -26.01 5.35 -2.17
N ILE A 10 -24.87 5.52 -2.82
CA ILE A 10 -24.31 4.56 -3.79
C ILE A 10 -23.49 3.48 -3.06
N ALA A 11 -22.95 3.87 -1.92
CA ALA A 11 -21.92 3.15 -1.20
C ALA A 11 -22.21 3.25 0.31
N PRO A 12 -23.19 2.49 0.85
CA PRO A 12 -23.68 2.67 2.23
C PRO A 12 -22.63 2.49 3.33
N GLY A 13 -21.55 1.78 3.02
CA GLY A 13 -20.40 1.62 3.92
C GLY A 13 -19.61 2.87 4.23
N VAL A 14 -19.63 3.84 3.31
CA VAL A 14 -18.98 5.13 3.48
C VAL A 14 -19.66 5.91 4.61
N ALA A 15 -20.96 5.70 4.84
CA ALA A 15 -21.70 6.41 5.90
C ALA A 15 -21.27 6.01 7.33
N ASN A 16 -20.62 4.85 7.47
CA ASN A 16 -20.22 4.33 8.78
C ASN A 16 -18.78 4.72 9.17
N LEU A 17 -18.07 5.45 8.31
CA LEU A 17 -16.70 5.84 8.57
C LEU A 17 -16.62 7.05 9.49
N SER A 18 -15.64 7.06 10.37
CA SER A 18 -15.28 8.26 11.12
C SER A 18 -14.69 9.33 10.17
N PRO A 19 -14.69 10.62 10.58
CA PRO A 19 -14.02 11.67 9.81
C PRO A 19 -12.55 11.34 9.49
N GLU A 20 -11.84 10.73 10.43
CA GLU A 20 -10.44 10.32 10.28
C GLU A 20 -10.30 9.20 9.23
N GLU A 21 -11.22 8.23 9.22
CA GLU A 21 -11.24 7.15 8.24
C GLU A 21 -11.49 7.64 6.83
N HIS A 22 -12.41 8.60 6.67
CA HIS A 22 -12.60 9.30 5.41
C HIS A 22 -11.34 10.03 4.97
N GLU A 23 -10.69 10.74 5.89
CA GLU A 23 -9.49 11.51 5.57
C GLU A 23 -8.33 10.58 5.16
N ALA A 24 -8.10 9.49 5.89
CA ALA A 24 -7.08 8.50 5.57
C ALA A 24 -7.32 7.89 4.18
N LEU A 25 -8.57 7.53 3.88
CA LEU A 25 -8.95 7.03 2.57
C LEU A 25 -8.70 8.04 1.44
N GLN A 26 -9.11 9.30 1.64
CA GLN A 26 -8.91 10.36 0.65
C GLN A 26 -7.43 10.62 0.40
N ARG A 27 -6.63 10.71 1.48
CA ARG A 27 -5.18 10.88 1.41
C ARG A 27 -4.51 9.72 0.68
N PHE A 28 -4.87 8.49 1.00
CA PHE A 28 -4.36 7.30 0.31
C PHE A 28 -4.68 7.35 -1.18
N THR A 29 -5.93 7.63 -1.55
CA THR A 29 -6.38 7.68 -2.95
C THR A 29 -5.63 8.76 -3.74
N LEU A 30 -5.46 9.96 -3.16
CA LEU A 30 -4.75 11.06 -3.80
C LEU A 30 -3.26 10.76 -3.97
N LEU A 31 -2.59 10.29 -2.90
CA LEU A 31 -1.17 9.97 -2.92
C LEU A 31 -0.86 8.79 -3.83
N TRP A 32 -1.72 7.77 -3.86
CA TRP A 32 -1.61 6.67 -4.81
C TRP A 32 -1.65 7.20 -6.25
N THR A 33 -2.64 8.04 -6.57
CA THR A 33 -2.80 8.60 -7.91
C THR A 33 -1.58 9.43 -8.32
N LEU A 34 -1.04 10.22 -7.39
CA LEU A 34 0.15 11.03 -7.62
C LEU A 34 1.40 10.16 -7.84
N PHE A 35 1.60 9.14 -6.99
CA PHE A 35 2.68 8.17 -7.11
C PHE A 35 2.60 7.42 -8.44
N GLU A 36 1.44 6.90 -8.81
CA GLU A 36 1.25 6.18 -10.08
C GLU A 36 1.56 7.09 -11.28
N ALA A 37 1.11 8.34 -11.26
CA ALA A 37 1.36 9.29 -12.34
C ALA A 37 2.84 9.69 -12.43
N GLN A 38 3.46 10.10 -11.32
CA GLN A 38 4.82 10.65 -11.32
C GLN A 38 5.91 9.58 -11.37
N MET A 39 5.68 8.42 -10.76
CA MET A 39 6.72 7.40 -10.58
C MET A 39 6.57 6.22 -11.52
N LEU A 40 5.35 5.92 -11.99
CA LEU A 40 5.05 4.69 -12.75
C LEU A 40 4.46 4.96 -14.15
N GLY A 41 4.33 6.22 -14.56
CA GLY A 41 3.80 6.60 -15.87
C GLY A 41 2.33 6.22 -16.07
N SER A 42 1.50 6.43 -15.05
CA SER A 42 0.02 6.27 -15.09
C SER A 42 -0.49 4.86 -15.40
N ASN A 43 0.35 3.84 -15.28
CA ASN A 43 -0.04 2.44 -15.44
C ASN A 43 0.82 1.58 -14.51
N ALA A 44 0.39 1.45 -13.26
CA ALA A 44 1.15 0.74 -12.23
C ALA A 44 1.21 -0.77 -12.49
N SER A 45 2.37 -1.36 -12.17
CA SER A 45 2.57 -2.80 -12.11
C SER A 45 3.70 -3.09 -11.13
N VAL A 46 3.74 -4.29 -10.56
CA VAL A 46 4.85 -4.68 -9.67
C VAL A 46 6.20 -4.56 -10.36
N ARG A 47 6.31 -4.93 -11.64
CA ARG A 47 7.53 -4.72 -12.43
C ARG A 47 8.02 -3.27 -12.41
N LYS A 48 7.13 -2.30 -12.66
CA LYS A 48 7.50 -0.88 -12.64
C LYS A 48 7.84 -0.37 -11.25
N ILE A 49 7.19 -0.90 -10.21
CA ILE A 49 7.53 -0.59 -8.82
C ILE A 49 8.95 -1.06 -8.53
N SER A 50 9.28 -2.31 -8.88
CA SER A 50 10.63 -2.88 -8.74
C SER A 50 11.66 -2.05 -9.51
N GLU A 51 11.44 -1.82 -10.81
CA GLU A 51 12.32 -1.00 -11.65
C GLU A 51 12.53 0.40 -11.04
N LYS A 52 11.50 1.03 -10.48
CA LYS A 52 11.63 2.38 -9.90
C LYS A 52 12.46 2.37 -8.61
N VAL A 53 12.32 1.36 -7.77
CA VAL A 53 13.11 1.23 -6.53
C VAL A 53 14.56 0.85 -6.85
N GLU A 54 14.77 -0.07 -7.77
CA GLU A 54 16.10 -0.56 -8.18
C GLU A 54 16.93 0.54 -8.86
N ASN A 55 16.29 1.45 -9.58
CA ASN A 55 16.95 2.60 -10.21
C ASN A 55 17.11 3.81 -9.27
N ALA A 56 16.57 3.78 -8.05
CA ALA A 56 16.75 4.85 -7.08
C ALA A 56 18.18 4.82 -6.50
N GLU A 57 18.69 5.96 -6.06
CA GLU A 57 20.02 6.01 -5.43
C GLU A 57 20.05 5.13 -4.18
N PRO A 58 21.00 4.19 -4.05
CA PRO A 58 21.03 3.23 -2.94
C PRO A 58 21.09 3.88 -1.55
N GLU A 59 21.64 5.08 -1.42
CA GLU A 59 21.70 5.81 -0.15
C GLU A 59 20.32 6.30 0.32
N ILE A 60 19.42 6.65 -0.62
CA ILE A 60 18.05 7.05 -0.29
C ILE A 60 17.29 5.87 0.33
N ILE A 61 17.52 4.67 -0.19
CA ILE A 61 16.82 3.46 0.25
C ILE A 61 17.42 2.91 1.55
N ARG A 62 18.75 2.90 1.69
CA ARG A 62 19.46 2.44 2.90
C ARG A 62 19.13 3.25 4.15
N GLY A 63 18.60 4.46 4.00
CA GLY A 63 18.09 5.25 5.12
C GLY A 63 16.91 4.62 5.87
N GLY A 64 16.29 3.56 5.36
CA GLY A 64 15.31 2.75 6.11
C GLY A 64 14.05 3.52 6.56
N TRP A 65 13.71 4.63 5.92
CA TRP A 65 12.62 5.54 6.30
C TRP A 65 11.22 4.90 6.21
N PHE A 66 11.13 3.70 5.64
CA PHE A 66 9.94 2.87 5.52
C PHE A 66 9.82 1.78 6.60
N ALA A 67 10.80 1.65 7.52
CA ALA A 67 10.83 0.57 8.50
C ALA A 67 9.56 0.47 9.36
N GLU A 68 9.01 1.60 9.82
CA GLU A 68 7.75 1.61 10.60
C GLU A 68 6.55 1.03 9.82
N HIS A 69 6.56 1.13 8.49
CA HIS A 69 5.51 0.59 7.64
C HIS A 69 5.74 -0.90 7.37
N LEU A 70 6.99 -1.31 7.23
CA LEU A 70 7.36 -2.73 7.18
C LEU A 70 6.94 -3.44 8.47
N ASP A 71 7.27 -2.87 9.64
CA ASP A 71 6.90 -3.43 10.95
C ASP A 71 5.38 -3.59 11.07
N TYR A 72 4.64 -2.56 10.65
CA TYR A 72 3.17 -2.63 10.61
C TYR A 72 2.68 -3.77 9.72
N PHE A 73 3.19 -3.90 8.49
CA PHE A 73 2.76 -4.96 7.57
C PHE A 73 3.16 -6.35 8.07
N SER A 74 4.37 -6.52 8.60
CA SER A 74 4.81 -7.78 9.21
C SER A 74 3.90 -8.18 10.37
N ASN A 75 3.62 -7.26 11.31
CA ASN A 75 2.71 -7.52 12.43
C ASN A 75 1.28 -7.85 11.99
N ARG A 76 0.83 -7.30 10.86
CA ARG A 76 -0.51 -7.56 10.32
C ARG A 76 -0.61 -8.92 9.63
N TYR A 77 0.43 -9.33 8.92
CA TYR A 77 0.39 -10.44 7.97
C TYR A 77 1.14 -11.68 8.43
N VAL A 78 1.91 -11.62 9.52
CA VAL A 78 2.71 -12.74 10.03
C VAL A 78 2.28 -13.09 11.45
N ASP A 79 2.00 -14.38 11.66
CA ASP A 79 1.74 -14.97 12.97
C ASP A 79 2.70 -16.15 13.18
N GLY A 80 3.48 -16.13 14.27
CA GLY A 80 4.41 -17.23 14.59
C GLY A 80 5.44 -17.52 13.48
N GLY A 81 5.92 -16.49 12.79
CA GLY A 81 6.91 -16.60 11.72
C GLY A 81 6.37 -17.05 10.36
N ASN A 82 5.06 -17.24 10.21
CA ASN A 82 4.42 -17.62 8.95
C ASN A 82 3.35 -16.60 8.55
N THR A 83 3.09 -16.46 7.25
CA THR A 83 2.01 -15.58 6.77
C THR A 83 0.64 -16.12 7.19
N ASN A 84 -0.28 -15.22 7.53
CA ASN A 84 -1.61 -15.56 8.02
C ASN A 84 -2.70 -15.45 6.94
N GLN A 85 -3.96 -15.71 7.30
CA GLN A 85 -5.10 -15.64 6.37
C GLN A 85 -5.28 -14.24 5.76
N ARG A 86 -4.90 -13.17 6.47
CA ARG A 86 -4.98 -11.81 5.92
C ARG A 86 -4.00 -11.60 4.77
N PHE A 87 -2.85 -12.27 4.79
CA PHE A 87 -1.89 -12.25 3.69
C PHE A 87 -2.47 -12.91 2.44
N GLU A 88 -3.10 -14.07 2.58
CA GLU A 88 -3.76 -14.77 1.46
C GLU A 88 -4.88 -13.91 0.83
N ASN A 89 -5.55 -13.10 1.65
CA ASN A 89 -6.58 -12.15 1.21
C ASN A 89 -6.01 -10.89 0.51
N LEU A 90 -4.68 -10.70 0.45
CA LEU A 90 -4.09 -9.72 -0.46
C LEU A 90 -4.27 -10.13 -1.93
N HIS A 91 -4.57 -11.42 -2.18
CA HIS A 91 -4.79 -11.97 -3.52
C HIS A 91 -3.63 -11.64 -4.48
N LEU A 92 -2.40 -11.74 -3.98
CA LEU A 92 -1.18 -11.55 -4.77
C LEU A 92 -1.19 -12.50 -5.96
N ARG A 93 -0.99 -11.95 -7.15
CA ARG A 93 -0.85 -12.74 -8.39
C ARG A 93 0.58 -13.25 -8.49
N ASN A 94 0.83 -14.25 -9.31
CA ASN A 94 2.20 -14.74 -9.55
C ASN A 94 3.15 -13.60 -9.98
N ASN A 95 2.66 -12.70 -10.83
CA ASN A 95 3.44 -11.54 -11.31
C ASN A 95 3.58 -10.41 -10.26
N ASP A 96 2.94 -10.54 -9.10
CA ASP A 96 3.14 -9.64 -7.95
C ASP A 96 4.29 -10.11 -7.06
N ASN A 97 4.99 -11.19 -7.43
CA ASN A 97 6.11 -11.79 -6.69
C ASN A 97 5.77 -12.11 -5.22
N PRO A 98 4.81 -13.03 -4.95
CA PRO A 98 4.35 -13.34 -3.60
C PRO A 98 5.47 -13.88 -2.69
N ASP A 99 6.45 -14.58 -3.26
CA ASP A 99 7.59 -15.12 -2.51
C ASP A 99 8.47 -14.00 -1.95
N LEU A 100 8.76 -12.96 -2.75
CA LEU A 100 9.47 -11.78 -2.26
C LEU A 100 8.72 -11.11 -1.11
N VAL A 101 7.41 -10.88 -1.27
CA VAL A 101 6.60 -10.24 -0.22
C VAL A 101 6.62 -11.09 1.05
N ARG A 102 6.48 -12.41 0.92
CA ARG A 102 6.57 -13.35 2.04
C ARG A 102 7.91 -13.23 2.78
N MET A 103 9.04 -13.35 2.06
CA MET A 103 10.38 -13.29 2.65
C MET A 103 10.66 -11.95 3.34
N VAL A 104 10.17 -10.85 2.77
CA VAL A 104 10.28 -9.52 3.38
C VAL A 104 9.49 -9.46 4.69
N LEU A 105 8.25 -9.94 4.69
CA LEU A 105 7.39 -9.87 5.88
C LEU A 105 7.85 -10.80 7.00
N THR A 106 8.37 -11.99 6.67
CA THR A 106 8.91 -12.94 7.66
C THR A 106 10.32 -12.58 8.14
N GLY A 107 10.93 -11.53 7.60
CA GLY A 107 12.28 -11.08 7.97
C GLY A 107 13.41 -11.95 7.40
N GLU A 108 13.10 -12.86 6.48
CA GLU A 108 14.09 -13.66 5.74
C GLU A 108 14.90 -12.83 4.73
N ASN A 109 14.33 -11.71 4.27
CA ASN A 109 15.01 -10.76 3.39
C ASN A 109 15.40 -9.47 4.14
N VAL A 110 16.71 -9.17 4.14
CA VAL A 110 17.30 -8.00 4.81
C VAL A 110 17.75 -6.89 3.84
N ASP A 111 17.54 -7.06 2.54
CA ASP A 111 17.87 -6.06 1.53
C ASP A 111 16.83 -4.93 1.53
N SER A 112 17.29 -3.69 1.73
CA SER A 112 16.39 -2.53 1.89
C SER A 112 15.56 -2.25 0.64
N ALA A 113 16.09 -2.51 -0.56
CA ALA A 113 15.33 -2.32 -1.80
C ALA A 113 14.20 -3.35 -1.89
N SER A 114 14.51 -4.63 -1.67
CA SER A 114 13.54 -5.72 -1.59
C SER A 114 12.45 -5.44 -0.57
N GLN A 115 12.82 -4.96 0.62
CA GLN A 115 11.86 -4.61 1.68
C GLN A 115 10.92 -3.48 1.27
N LEU A 116 11.44 -2.41 0.67
CA LEU A 116 10.61 -1.31 0.17
C LEU A 116 9.69 -1.77 -0.98
N ILE A 117 10.20 -2.60 -1.89
CA ILE A 117 9.40 -3.21 -2.97
C ILE A 117 8.26 -4.03 -2.37
N GLY A 118 8.53 -4.88 -1.39
CA GLY A 118 7.51 -5.66 -0.68
C GLY A 118 6.41 -4.77 -0.09
N CYS A 119 6.78 -3.69 0.58
CA CYS A 119 5.83 -2.72 1.11
C CYS A 119 4.97 -2.07 0.00
N LEU A 120 5.59 -1.62 -1.09
CA LEU A 120 4.88 -0.97 -2.20
C LEU A 120 3.96 -1.94 -2.96
N ILE A 121 4.30 -3.24 -3.04
CA ILE A 121 3.42 -4.28 -3.58
C ILE A 121 2.15 -4.41 -2.74
N ILE A 122 2.28 -4.42 -1.41
CA ILE A 122 1.12 -4.47 -0.49
C ILE A 122 0.23 -3.24 -0.72
N VAL A 123 0.81 -2.04 -0.80
CA VAL A 123 0.08 -0.80 -1.09
C VAL A 123 -0.64 -0.87 -2.44
N TYR A 124 0.02 -1.39 -3.48
CA TYR A 124 -0.59 -1.63 -4.79
C TYR A 124 -1.77 -2.60 -4.71
N ARG A 125 -1.67 -3.65 -3.88
CA ARG A 125 -2.78 -4.57 -3.66
C ARG A 125 -3.94 -3.93 -2.91
N PHE A 126 -3.70 -3.04 -1.96
CA PHE A 126 -4.79 -2.26 -1.35
C PHE A 126 -5.54 -1.47 -2.39
N ARG A 127 -4.84 -0.71 -3.25
CA ARG A 127 -5.49 0.05 -4.32
C ARG A 127 -6.33 -0.84 -5.23
N ASN A 128 -5.79 -2.01 -5.61
CA ASN A 128 -6.51 -2.91 -6.52
C ASN A 128 -7.68 -3.62 -5.87
N ASN A 129 -7.57 -4.05 -4.61
CA ASN A 129 -8.63 -4.81 -3.96
C ASN A 129 -9.72 -3.92 -3.36
N PHE A 130 -9.48 -2.60 -3.29
CA PHE A 130 -10.28 -1.65 -2.52
C PHE A 130 -11.79 -1.66 -2.82
N PHE A 131 -12.20 -1.84 -4.09
CA PHE A 131 -13.61 -1.76 -4.51
C PHE A 131 -14.21 -3.05 -5.05
N HIS A 132 -13.52 -4.20 -4.90
CA HIS A 132 -13.93 -5.44 -5.57
C HIS A 132 -14.83 -6.38 -4.74
N GLY A 133 -15.19 -6.01 -3.51
CA GLY A 133 -16.04 -6.83 -2.63
C GLY A 133 -17.44 -6.27 -2.43
N VAL A 134 -18.45 -7.15 -2.35
CA VAL A 134 -19.85 -6.80 -1.99
C VAL A 134 -19.96 -6.32 -0.52
N LYS A 135 -18.91 -6.52 0.29
CA LYS A 135 -18.84 -6.18 1.74
C LYS A 135 -17.90 -5.02 2.09
N TRP A 136 -17.37 -4.32 1.09
CA TRP A 136 -16.36 -3.27 1.20
C TRP A 136 -16.64 -2.25 2.34
N ALA A 137 -17.91 -2.00 2.61
CA ALA A 137 -18.46 -1.19 3.70
C ALA A 137 -18.01 -1.57 5.12
N TYR A 138 -18.12 -2.84 5.48
CA TYR A 138 -17.80 -3.33 6.82
C TYR A 138 -16.29 -3.52 6.98
N ASP A 139 -15.61 -3.85 5.88
CA ASP A 139 -14.17 -4.12 5.88
C ASP A 139 -13.34 -2.84 6.03
N LEU A 140 -13.90 -1.66 5.73
CA LEU A 140 -13.21 -0.36 5.74
C LEU A 140 -12.66 0.05 7.12
N HIS A 141 -13.35 -0.28 8.21
CA HIS A 141 -12.88 0.03 9.57
C HIS A 141 -11.54 -0.64 9.87
N ASP A 142 -11.40 -1.89 9.42
CA ASP A 142 -10.17 -2.69 9.52
C ASP A 142 -9.06 -2.25 8.55
N GLN A 143 -9.33 -1.23 7.70
CA GLN A 143 -8.38 -0.66 6.73
C GLN A 143 -7.83 0.71 7.14
N PHE A 144 -8.33 1.34 8.20
CA PHE A 144 -7.86 2.67 8.60
C PHE A 144 -6.33 2.75 8.68
N GLU A 145 -5.74 1.84 9.46
CA GLU A 145 -4.29 1.74 9.62
C GLU A 145 -3.57 1.38 8.30
N ASN A 146 -4.17 0.54 7.44
CA ASN A 146 -3.59 0.24 6.13
C ASN A 146 -3.47 1.52 5.30
N PHE A 147 -4.51 2.36 5.27
CA PHE A 147 -4.50 3.61 4.51
C PHE A 147 -3.55 4.64 5.11
N THR A 148 -3.51 4.75 6.43
CA THR A 148 -2.59 5.67 7.11
C THR A 148 -1.13 5.30 6.83
N HIS A 149 -0.74 4.03 7.01
CA HIS A 149 0.61 3.57 6.71
C HIS A 149 0.93 3.67 5.22
N SER A 150 0.00 3.31 4.33
CA SER A 150 0.17 3.42 2.88
C SER A 150 0.35 4.87 2.43
N ALA A 151 -0.49 5.79 2.91
CA ALA A 151 -0.40 7.20 2.59
C ALA A 151 0.93 7.79 3.09
N CYS A 152 1.33 7.46 4.33
CA CYS A 152 2.62 7.93 4.86
C CYS A 152 3.80 7.39 4.04
N LEU A 153 3.80 6.11 3.69
CA LEU A 153 4.83 5.49 2.86
C LEU A 153 4.93 6.17 1.49
N LEU A 154 3.80 6.35 0.80
CA LEU A 154 3.73 6.99 -0.52
C LEU A 154 4.20 8.44 -0.46
N ARG A 155 3.78 9.21 0.55
CA ARG A 155 4.27 10.59 0.75
C ARG A 155 5.78 10.62 0.92
N LYS A 156 6.33 9.77 1.81
CA LYS A 156 7.78 9.72 2.04
C LYS A 156 8.55 9.33 0.78
N PHE A 157 8.02 8.40 -0.01
CA PHE A 157 8.60 8.00 -1.30
C PHE A 157 8.64 9.19 -2.26
N LEU A 158 7.52 9.89 -2.44
CA LEU A 158 7.40 11.06 -3.31
C LEU A 158 8.35 12.21 -2.90
N GLU A 159 8.60 12.40 -1.61
CA GLU A 159 9.52 13.41 -1.09
C GLU A 159 11.00 13.07 -1.31
N ARG A 160 11.34 11.77 -1.33
CA ARG A 160 12.74 11.30 -1.26
C ARG A 160 13.27 10.79 -2.58
N VAL A 161 12.44 10.08 -3.34
CA VAL A 161 12.84 9.44 -4.59
C VAL A 161 12.53 10.40 -5.74
N PRO A 162 13.55 10.85 -6.50
CA PRO A 162 13.32 11.73 -7.64
C PRO A 162 12.37 11.08 -8.65
N ASN A 163 11.41 11.85 -9.15
CA ASN A 163 10.49 11.39 -10.19
C ASN A 163 11.20 11.21 -11.55
N GLY A 164 12.36 11.85 -11.76
CA GLY A 164 13.14 11.75 -13.00
C GLY A 164 12.55 12.60 -14.13
N ILE A 165 11.79 13.64 -13.78
CA ILE A 165 11.31 14.70 -14.69
C ILE A 165 12.31 15.84 -14.69
#